data_AF-A0A2N2H8F0-F1
#
_entry.id   AF-A0A2N2H8F0-F1
#
_cell.length_a   1.000
_cell.length_b   1.000
_cell.length_c   1.000
_cell.angle_alpha   90.00
_cell.angle_beta   90.00
_cell.angle_gamma   90.00
#
_symmetry.space_group_name_H-M   'P 1'
#
loop_
_entity.id
_entity.type
_entity.pdbx_description
1 polymer ?
#
loop_
_entity_poly.entity_id
_entity_poly.type
_entity_poly.pdbx_seq_one_letter_code
_entity_poly.pdbx_strand_id
1 'polypeptide(L)'
;MSDQIRHDLNEALQEKAGEVTDPGGRTVRVLADVEALELSRRFGCGVSIVYRESLRSGICPHRYLRNRESISIDEQLRLARSRVAVIGAGGLGGHVIHLLARIGIGQLAVVDCDVFDETNLNRQIFCTSDSLGKPKALVAAQLLGSINPGVEVIPHELRIEESNLPGILAGVDVVVDGLDNIQDRLVLERSARNLKIPLVHGAIAGFDGQLMTVFPDDRGLIAVYGPVERGGKDQRSPEAVMGVPALMPCLVATFQAMEVLKILLGRGTLLRNTLLHVGLDAGEVNRFPLG
;
A
#
# COMPACT_ATOMS: atom_id res chain seq x y z
N MET A 1 -2.61 2.38 25.55
CA MET A 1 -1.85 1.43 26.38
C MET A 1 -1.17 2.23 27.48
N SER A 2 -1.31 1.83 28.74
CA SER A 2 -0.63 2.50 29.87
C SER A 2 0.87 2.23 29.84
N ASP A 3 1.66 3.08 30.49
CA ASP A 3 3.12 2.92 30.54
C ASP A 3 3.54 1.64 31.28
N GLN A 4 2.78 1.22 32.29
CA GLN A 4 3.01 -0.06 32.97
C GLN A 4 2.85 -1.25 32.01
N ILE A 5 1.75 -1.31 31.25
CA ILE A 5 1.52 -2.40 30.29
C ILE A 5 2.61 -2.41 29.21
N ARG A 6 3.10 -1.24 28.79
CA ARG A 6 4.21 -1.14 27.84
C ARG A 6 5.51 -1.70 28.44
N HIS A 7 5.79 -1.37 29.69
CA HIS A 7 6.97 -1.87 30.41
C HIS A 7 6.93 -3.40 30.52
N ASP A 8 5.82 -3.96 30.99
CA ASP A 8 5.64 -5.41 31.16
C ASP A 8 5.71 -6.15 29.80
N LEU A 9 5.16 -5.56 28.74
CA LEU A 9 5.26 -6.10 27.38
C LEU A 9 6.72 -6.15 26.92
N ASN A 10 7.50 -5.10 27.19
CA ASN A 10 8.91 -5.07 26.80
C ASN A 10 9.73 -6.14 27.53
N GLU A 11 9.50 -6.39 28.82
CA GLU A 11 10.15 -7.49 29.54
C GLU A 11 9.78 -8.86 28.93
N ALA A 12 8.50 -9.09 28.65
CA ALA A 12 8.03 -10.32 28.02
C ALA A 12 8.60 -10.52 26.61
N LEU A 13 8.79 -9.43 25.84
CA LEU A 13 9.47 -9.47 24.55
C LEU A 13 10.92 -9.94 24.68
N GLN A 14 11.64 -9.50 25.72
CA GLN A 14 13.02 -9.94 25.95
C GLN A 14 13.09 -11.44 26.24
N GLU A 15 12.15 -11.96 27.03
CA GLU A 15 12.05 -13.37 27.40
C GLU A 15 11.68 -14.27 26.21
N LYS A 16 10.71 -13.84 25.39
CA LYS A 16 10.20 -14.64 24.26
C LYS A 16 11.02 -14.52 22.97
N ALA A 17 11.93 -13.54 22.88
CA ALA A 17 12.75 -13.37 21.70
C ALA A 17 13.72 -14.56 21.53
N GLY A 18 13.67 -15.19 20.37
CA GLY A 18 14.66 -16.19 19.95
C GLY A 18 15.87 -15.54 19.28
N GLU A 19 16.87 -16.35 18.97
CA GLU A 19 18.03 -15.96 18.19
C GLU A 19 18.09 -16.77 16.89
N VAL A 20 18.41 -16.10 15.79
CA VAL A 20 18.63 -16.71 14.49
C VAL A 20 19.92 -16.16 13.90
N THR A 21 20.75 -17.04 13.37
CA THR A 21 21.90 -16.64 12.55
C THR A 21 21.41 -16.30 11.15
N ASP A 22 21.59 -15.05 10.74
CA ASP A 22 21.23 -14.63 9.39
C ASP A 22 22.23 -15.18 8.34
N PRO A 23 21.92 -15.14 7.03
CA PRO A 23 22.85 -15.60 5.99
C PRO A 23 24.21 -14.89 5.96
N GLY A 24 24.33 -13.74 6.63
CA GLY A 24 25.59 -13.01 6.83
C GLY A 24 26.36 -13.44 8.08
N GLY A 25 25.92 -14.48 8.80
CA GLY A 25 26.59 -15.03 9.98
C GLY A 25 26.37 -14.23 11.26
N ARG A 26 25.48 -13.22 11.26
CA ARG A 26 25.21 -12.41 12.46
C ARG A 26 24.07 -13.04 13.26
N THR A 27 24.22 -13.06 14.58
CA THR A 27 23.13 -13.42 15.49
C THR A 27 22.14 -12.26 15.55
N VAL A 28 20.88 -12.55 15.20
CA VAL A 28 19.78 -11.58 15.21
C VAL A 28 18.71 -12.06 16.16
N ARG A 29 18.24 -11.16 17.02
CA ARG A 29 17.09 -11.44 17.89
C ARG A 29 15.80 -11.29 17.11
N VAL A 30 14.94 -12.31 17.20
CA VAL A 30 13.70 -12.37 16.45
C VAL A 30 12.50 -12.71 17.31
N LEU A 31 11.34 -12.20 16.92
CA LEU A 31 10.05 -12.57 17.50
C LEU A 31 9.27 -13.43 16.51
N ALA A 32 9.00 -14.68 16.86
CA ALA A 32 8.14 -15.54 16.07
C ALA A 32 6.67 -15.09 16.15
N ASP A 33 5.89 -15.33 15.09
CA ASP A 33 4.48 -14.91 15.04
C ASP A 33 3.62 -15.55 16.13
N VAL A 34 3.91 -16.80 16.49
CA VAL A 34 3.19 -17.52 17.56
C VAL A 34 3.35 -16.79 18.90
N GLU A 35 4.57 -16.34 19.20
CA GLU A 35 4.87 -15.56 20.41
C GLU A 35 4.22 -14.18 20.35
N ALA A 36 4.26 -13.52 19.19
CA ALA A 36 3.61 -12.21 19.03
C ALA A 36 2.08 -12.29 19.25
N LEU A 37 1.44 -13.36 18.77
CA LEU A 37 0.02 -13.63 18.99
C LEU A 37 -0.29 -13.96 20.46
N GLU A 38 0.59 -14.71 21.13
CA GLU A 38 0.47 -14.97 22.57
C GLU A 38 0.56 -13.67 23.39
N LEU A 39 1.58 -12.84 23.12
CA LEU A 39 1.77 -11.55 23.80
C LEU A 39 0.58 -10.60 23.52
N SER A 40 0.12 -10.55 22.28
CA SER A 40 -1.08 -9.77 21.90
C SER A 40 -2.29 -10.14 22.76
N ARG A 41 -2.57 -11.45 22.92
CA ARG A 41 -3.65 -11.95 23.79
C ARG A 41 -3.40 -11.65 25.27
N ARG A 42 -2.19 -11.91 25.76
CA ARG A 42 -1.80 -11.70 27.17
C ARG A 42 -1.98 -10.26 27.62
N PHE A 43 -1.61 -9.30 26.77
CA PHE A 43 -1.64 -7.87 27.09
C PHE A 43 -2.86 -7.13 26.53
N GLY A 44 -3.81 -7.83 25.89
CA GLY A 44 -5.04 -7.25 25.35
C GLY A 44 -4.78 -6.16 24.30
N CYS A 45 -3.76 -6.31 23.46
CA CYS A 45 -3.36 -5.33 22.46
C CYS A 45 -3.23 -5.98 21.07
N GLY A 46 -3.31 -5.19 19.99
CA GLY A 46 -3.14 -5.73 18.63
C GLY A 46 -1.70 -6.19 18.36
N VAL A 47 -1.52 -7.18 17.48
CA VAL A 47 -0.18 -7.66 17.07
C VAL A 47 0.66 -6.54 16.46
N SER A 48 0.03 -5.55 15.81
CA SER A 48 0.69 -4.33 15.33
C SER A 48 1.38 -3.52 16.44
N ILE A 49 0.86 -3.55 17.68
CA ILE A 49 1.51 -2.93 18.84
C ILE A 49 2.71 -3.77 19.27
N VAL A 50 2.55 -5.10 19.37
CA VAL A 50 3.63 -6.03 19.73
C VAL A 50 4.82 -5.90 18.77
N TYR A 51 4.59 -5.90 17.45
CA TYR A 51 5.66 -5.72 16.47
C TYR A 51 6.34 -4.36 16.55
N ARG A 52 5.60 -3.26 16.80
CA ARG A 52 6.21 -1.94 16.95
C ARG A 52 7.10 -1.85 18.19
N GLU A 53 6.69 -2.45 19.30
CA GLU A 53 7.51 -2.47 20.52
C GLU A 53 8.68 -3.47 20.41
N SER A 54 8.51 -4.60 19.69
CA SER A 54 9.61 -5.52 19.40
C SER A 54 10.69 -4.85 18.55
N LEU A 55 10.29 -4.18 17.45
CA LEU A 55 11.19 -3.44 16.57
C LEU A 55 11.92 -2.31 17.32
N ARG A 56 11.20 -1.56 18.17
CA ARG A 56 11.81 -0.53 19.04
C ARG A 56 12.85 -1.11 20.01
N SER A 57 12.68 -2.36 20.41
CA SER A 57 13.59 -3.09 21.31
C SER A 57 14.71 -3.81 20.56
N GLY A 58 14.86 -3.60 19.25
CA GLY A 58 15.87 -4.28 18.43
C GLY A 58 15.55 -5.75 18.11
N ILE A 59 14.31 -6.20 18.40
CA ILE A 59 13.84 -7.56 18.16
C ILE A 59 13.01 -7.56 16.86
N CYS A 60 13.56 -8.17 15.82
CA CYS A 60 12.93 -8.19 14.50
C CYS A 60 11.78 -9.22 14.46
N PRO A 61 10.54 -8.85 14.11
CA PRO A 61 9.53 -9.85 13.77
C PRO A 61 10.08 -10.78 12.69
N HIS A 62 10.07 -12.09 12.96
CA HIS A 62 10.85 -13.05 12.17
C HIS A 62 10.48 -13.01 10.68
N ARG A 63 9.22 -12.73 10.35
CA ARG A 63 8.72 -12.51 8.98
C ARG A 63 9.50 -11.46 8.18
N TYR A 64 10.08 -10.44 8.82
CA TYR A 64 10.81 -9.36 8.16
C TYR A 64 12.33 -9.61 8.12
N LEU A 65 12.82 -10.67 8.75
CA LEU A 65 14.26 -10.97 8.81
C LEU A 65 14.90 -11.07 7.42
N ARG A 66 14.19 -11.65 6.45
CA ARG A 66 14.68 -11.80 5.06
C ARG A 66 14.83 -10.49 4.30
N ASN A 67 14.27 -9.39 4.81
CA ASN A 67 14.39 -8.06 4.22
C ASN A 67 15.47 -7.23 4.89
N ARG A 68 16.05 -7.67 6.01
CA ARG A 68 16.83 -6.85 6.95
C ARG A 68 18.01 -6.09 6.32
N GLU A 69 18.69 -6.69 5.34
CA GLU A 69 19.81 -6.01 4.65
C GLU A 69 19.34 -4.88 3.76
N SER A 70 18.17 -5.04 3.16
CA SER A 70 17.57 -4.01 2.32
C SER A 70 16.79 -3.00 3.14
N ILE A 71 16.13 -3.43 4.22
CA ILE A 71 15.25 -2.64 5.10
C ILE A 71 15.69 -2.89 6.53
N SER A 72 16.38 -1.92 7.14
CA SER A 72 16.88 -2.05 8.51
C SER A 72 15.75 -2.19 9.53
N ILE A 73 16.07 -2.57 10.78
CA ILE A 73 15.06 -2.64 11.86
C ILE A 73 14.41 -1.27 12.11
N ASP A 74 15.20 -0.19 12.04
CA ASP A 74 14.68 1.17 12.22
C ASP A 74 13.79 1.60 11.05
N GLU A 75 14.15 1.23 9.82
CA GLU A 75 13.31 1.45 8.64
C GLU A 75 12.01 0.64 8.73
N GLN A 76 12.09 -0.62 9.15
CA GLN A 76 10.92 -1.47 9.37
C GLN A 76 10.01 -0.90 10.47
N LEU A 77 10.58 -0.31 11.53
CA LEU A 77 9.81 0.40 12.56
C LEU A 77 9.10 1.63 11.98
N ARG A 78 9.75 2.37 11.08
CA ARG A 78 9.15 3.51 10.39
C ARG A 78 7.98 3.06 9.51
N LEU A 79 8.15 2.00 8.72
CA LEU A 79 7.06 1.39 7.93
C LEU A 79 5.90 0.94 8.82
N ALA A 80 6.19 0.25 9.94
CA ALA A 80 5.18 -0.22 10.89
C ALA A 80 4.44 0.89 11.64
N ARG A 81 4.95 2.14 11.60
CA ARG A 81 4.28 3.33 12.14
C ARG A 81 3.53 4.14 11.07
N SER A 82 3.80 3.87 9.80
CA SER A 82 3.26 4.62 8.68
C SER A 82 1.81 4.21 8.36
N ARG A 83 1.08 5.15 7.77
CA ARG A 83 -0.30 4.99 7.32
C ARG A 83 -0.40 5.30 5.84
N VAL A 84 -0.94 4.37 5.06
CA VAL A 84 -1.11 4.53 3.61
C VAL A 84 -2.58 4.35 3.26
N ALA A 85 -3.12 5.25 2.44
CA ALA A 85 -4.43 5.06 1.84
C ALA A 85 -4.28 4.54 0.42
N VAL A 86 -5.00 3.47 0.06
CA VAL A 86 -5.09 2.99 -1.32
C VAL A 86 -6.53 3.14 -1.78
N ILE A 87 -6.72 3.92 -2.83
CA ILE A 87 -8.04 4.24 -3.37
C ILE A 87 -8.27 3.41 -4.62
N GLY A 88 -9.19 2.46 -4.54
CA GLY A 88 -9.39 1.37 -5.49
C GLY A 88 -8.67 0.09 -5.02
N ALA A 89 -9.42 -0.98 -4.85
CA ALA A 89 -8.97 -2.33 -4.50
C ALA A 89 -9.13 -3.31 -5.68
N GLY A 90 -9.14 -2.78 -6.91
CA GLY A 90 -9.21 -3.55 -8.16
C GLY A 90 -7.88 -4.23 -8.54
N GLY A 91 -7.63 -4.38 -9.83
CA GLY A 91 -6.41 -5.05 -10.33
C GLY A 91 -5.12 -4.39 -9.87
N LEU A 92 -5.01 -3.07 -10.06
CA LEU A 92 -3.82 -2.31 -9.69
C LEU A 92 -3.70 -2.15 -8.17
N GLY A 93 -4.68 -1.49 -7.55
CA GLY A 93 -4.65 -1.20 -6.12
C GLY A 93 -4.65 -2.46 -5.24
N GLY A 94 -5.30 -3.55 -5.66
CA GLY A 94 -5.24 -4.82 -4.95
C GLY A 94 -3.81 -5.37 -4.80
N HIS A 95 -2.99 -5.29 -5.86
CA HIS A 95 -1.58 -5.68 -5.78
C HIS A 95 -0.76 -4.73 -4.90
N VAL A 96 -1.03 -3.42 -4.93
CA VAL A 96 -0.39 -2.45 -4.03
C VAL A 96 -0.68 -2.81 -2.56
N ILE A 97 -1.96 -2.97 -2.24
CA ILE A 97 -2.44 -3.34 -0.89
C ILE A 97 -1.74 -4.63 -0.41
N HIS A 98 -1.64 -5.64 -1.28
CA HIS A 98 -0.96 -6.88 -0.97
C HIS A 98 0.53 -6.69 -0.65
N LEU A 99 1.26 -5.94 -1.49
CA LEU A 99 2.69 -5.70 -1.32
C LEU A 99 2.98 -4.87 -0.06
N LEU A 100 2.20 -3.80 0.17
CA LEU A 100 2.35 -2.96 1.35
C LEU A 100 2.00 -3.69 2.66
N ALA A 101 1.06 -4.63 2.62
CA ALA A 101 0.78 -5.48 3.78
C ALA A 101 1.94 -6.47 4.03
N ARG A 102 2.51 -7.08 2.99
CA ARG A 102 3.66 -7.99 3.11
C ARG A 102 4.91 -7.29 3.66
N ILE A 103 5.16 -6.05 3.26
CA ILE A 103 6.31 -5.26 3.71
C ILE A 103 6.12 -4.66 5.11
N GLY A 104 4.90 -4.72 5.66
CA GLY A 104 4.62 -4.32 7.04
C GLY A 104 4.34 -2.83 7.23
N ILE A 105 3.62 -2.19 6.30
CA ILE A 105 3.03 -0.87 6.55
C ILE A 105 2.07 -0.96 7.75
N GLY A 106 2.19 -0.05 8.71
CA GLY A 106 1.44 -0.11 9.96
C GLY A 106 -0.07 -0.14 9.79
N GLN A 107 -0.59 0.77 8.96
CA GLN A 107 -2.02 0.89 8.69
C GLN A 107 -2.29 1.12 7.20
N LEU A 108 -3.28 0.42 6.67
CA LEU A 108 -3.77 0.54 5.29
C LEU A 108 -5.24 0.93 5.29
N ALA A 109 -5.56 2.16 4.89
CA ALA A 109 -6.93 2.53 4.56
C ALA A 109 -7.23 2.06 3.12
N VAL A 110 -8.20 1.17 2.96
CA VAL A 110 -8.56 0.59 1.65
C VAL A 110 -9.95 1.08 1.27
N VAL A 111 -10.05 1.87 0.22
CA VAL A 111 -11.32 2.45 -0.22
C VAL A 111 -11.74 1.84 -1.55
N ASP A 112 -12.91 1.22 -1.60
CA ASP A 112 -13.50 0.72 -2.85
C ASP A 112 -15.02 0.59 -2.68
N CYS A 113 -15.80 1.01 -3.67
CA CYS A 113 -17.26 0.95 -3.63
C CYS A 113 -17.85 -0.34 -4.25
N ASP A 114 -17.02 -1.13 -4.93
CA ASP A 114 -17.47 -2.28 -5.70
C ASP A 114 -17.44 -3.59 -4.91
N VAL A 115 -18.10 -4.58 -5.49
CA VAL A 115 -17.98 -5.99 -5.13
C VAL A 115 -17.17 -6.75 -6.18
N PHE A 116 -16.66 -7.93 -5.84
CA PHE A 116 -16.01 -8.80 -6.82
C PHE A 116 -17.02 -9.42 -7.79
N ASP A 117 -16.68 -9.37 -9.07
CA ASP A 117 -17.43 -9.98 -10.18
C ASP A 117 -16.58 -11.06 -10.90
N GLU A 118 -17.22 -11.97 -11.63
CA GLU A 118 -16.53 -13.05 -12.35
C GLU A 118 -15.46 -12.51 -13.32
N THR A 119 -15.72 -11.36 -13.96
CA THR A 119 -14.76 -10.69 -14.85
C THR A 119 -13.50 -10.19 -14.12
N ASN A 120 -13.46 -10.24 -12.79
CA ASN A 120 -12.31 -9.82 -11.98
C ASN A 120 -11.36 -10.97 -11.67
N LEU A 121 -11.81 -12.23 -11.78
CA LEU A 121 -11.02 -13.44 -11.49
C LEU A 121 -9.74 -13.53 -12.33
N ASN A 122 -9.72 -12.90 -13.50
CA ASN A 122 -8.59 -12.95 -14.40
C ASN A 122 -7.38 -12.11 -13.93
N ARG A 123 -7.56 -11.11 -13.05
CA ARG A 123 -6.51 -10.11 -12.77
C ARG A 123 -6.51 -9.48 -11.38
N GLN A 124 -7.57 -9.63 -10.58
CA GLN A 124 -7.64 -8.99 -9.26
C GLN A 124 -7.24 -9.99 -8.17
N ILE A 125 -6.13 -9.73 -7.49
CA ILE A 125 -5.48 -10.69 -6.56
C ILE A 125 -6.37 -11.18 -5.41
N PHE A 126 -7.34 -10.38 -4.98
CA PHE A 126 -8.28 -10.72 -3.90
C PHE A 126 -9.60 -11.33 -4.41
N CYS A 127 -9.79 -11.40 -5.72
CA CYS A 127 -10.94 -12.05 -6.34
C CYS A 127 -10.70 -13.56 -6.42
N THR A 128 -11.37 -14.31 -5.56
CA THR A 128 -11.50 -15.77 -5.62
C THR A 128 -12.95 -16.16 -5.90
N SER A 129 -13.20 -17.42 -6.27
CA SER A 129 -14.57 -17.94 -6.43
C SER A 129 -15.43 -17.72 -5.17
N ASP A 130 -14.83 -17.82 -3.99
CA ASP A 130 -15.51 -17.61 -2.70
C ASP A 130 -15.77 -16.13 -2.37
N SER A 131 -15.12 -15.21 -3.09
CA SER A 131 -15.23 -13.77 -2.87
C SER A 131 -16.26 -13.08 -3.77
N LEU A 132 -16.80 -13.78 -4.76
CA LEU A 132 -17.77 -13.22 -5.71
C LEU A 132 -18.98 -12.64 -4.97
N GLY A 133 -19.40 -11.43 -5.37
CA GLY A 133 -20.48 -10.67 -4.74
C GLY A 133 -20.12 -10.02 -3.40
N LYS A 134 -18.89 -10.19 -2.89
CA LYS A 134 -18.44 -9.56 -1.64
C LYS A 134 -17.72 -8.23 -1.91
N PRO A 135 -17.84 -7.24 -1.00
CA PRO A 135 -17.17 -5.95 -1.12
C PRO A 135 -15.65 -6.08 -1.18
N LYS A 136 -15.03 -5.44 -2.17
CA LYS A 136 -13.59 -5.59 -2.44
C LYS A 136 -12.73 -5.16 -1.25
N ALA A 137 -13.06 -4.00 -0.65
CA ALA A 137 -12.33 -3.46 0.49
C ALA A 137 -12.39 -4.39 1.72
N LEU A 138 -13.56 -4.95 2.04
CA LEU A 138 -13.72 -5.89 3.15
C LEU A 138 -12.95 -7.19 2.96
N VAL A 139 -13.03 -7.78 1.76
CA VAL A 139 -12.33 -9.03 1.45
C VAL A 139 -10.81 -8.82 1.52
N ALA A 140 -10.30 -7.70 1.02
CA ALA A 140 -8.89 -7.35 1.14
C ALA A 140 -8.46 -7.28 2.62
N ALA A 141 -9.23 -6.59 3.48
CA ALA A 141 -8.96 -6.52 4.91
C ALA A 141 -8.96 -7.90 5.60
N GLN A 142 -9.95 -8.74 5.29
CA GLN A 142 -10.06 -10.08 5.86
C GLN A 142 -8.87 -10.96 5.46
N LEU A 143 -8.53 -11.03 4.16
CA LEU A 143 -7.45 -11.87 3.67
C LEU A 143 -6.09 -11.39 4.19
N LEU A 144 -5.86 -10.08 4.21
CA LEU A 144 -4.62 -9.51 4.71
C LEU A 144 -4.42 -9.72 6.21
N GLY A 145 -5.48 -9.75 7.01
CA GLY A 145 -5.40 -10.09 8.44
C GLY A 145 -4.77 -11.46 8.69
N SER A 146 -4.99 -12.43 7.78
CA SER A 146 -4.35 -13.76 7.86
C SER A 146 -2.92 -13.78 7.33
N ILE A 147 -2.58 -12.86 6.42
CA ILE A 147 -1.23 -12.72 5.85
C ILE A 147 -0.29 -12.00 6.82
N ASN A 148 -0.74 -10.87 7.37
CA ASN A 148 0.06 -10.04 8.26
C ASN A 148 -0.79 -9.41 9.37
N PRO A 149 -0.95 -10.07 10.52
CA PRO A 149 -1.70 -9.52 11.65
C PRO A 149 -1.03 -8.29 12.28
N GLY A 150 0.23 -8.00 11.90
CA GLY A 150 0.93 -6.78 12.28
C GLY A 150 0.48 -5.52 11.52
N VAL A 151 -0.34 -5.67 10.49
CA VAL A 151 -0.86 -4.60 9.64
C VAL A 151 -2.34 -4.40 9.96
N GLU A 152 -2.72 -3.17 10.27
CA GLU A 152 -4.12 -2.81 10.47
C GLU A 152 -4.73 -2.38 9.13
N VAL A 153 -5.71 -3.12 8.62
CA VAL A 153 -6.42 -2.75 7.39
C VAL A 153 -7.79 -2.19 7.73
N ILE A 154 -8.05 -0.95 7.32
CA ILE A 154 -9.30 -0.23 7.56
C ILE A 154 -10.06 -0.15 6.23
N PRO A 155 -11.10 -0.98 6.02
CA PRO A 155 -11.88 -0.96 4.80
C PRO A 155 -12.92 0.17 4.80
N HIS A 156 -13.09 0.82 3.66
CA HIS A 156 -14.12 1.81 3.40
C HIS A 156 -14.90 1.43 2.13
N GLU A 157 -16.16 1.00 2.32
CA GLU A 157 -17.06 0.56 1.26
C GLU A 157 -17.86 1.74 0.69
N LEU A 158 -17.17 2.68 0.07
CA LEU A 158 -17.77 3.93 -0.41
C LEU A 158 -17.08 4.44 -1.67
N ARG A 159 -17.81 5.24 -2.43
CA ARG A 159 -17.25 6.02 -3.53
C ARG A 159 -16.56 7.25 -2.96
N ILE A 160 -15.38 7.59 -3.48
CA ILE A 160 -14.70 8.79 -3.05
C ILE A 160 -15.45 10.04 -3.49
N GLU A 161 -15.48 11.02 -2.61
CA GLU A 161 -16.01 12.35 -2.86
C GLU A 161 -15.14 13.37 -2.15
N GLU A 162 -15.11 14.61 -2.64
CA GLU A 162 -14.37 15.70 -1.96
C GLU A 162 -14.84 15.91 -0.51
N SER A 163 -16.09 15.53 -0.20
CA SER A 163 -16.71 15.63 1.12
C SER A 163 -16.18 14.59 2.13
N ASN A 164 -15.80 13.39 1.67
CA ASN A 164 -15.45 12.25 2.55
C ASN A 164 -13.94 12.01 2.66
N LEU A 165 -13.16 12.41 1.65
CA LEU A 165 -11.71 12.23 1.60
C LEU A 165 -10.96 12.88 2.79
N PRO A 166 -11.33 14.07 3.32
CA PRO A 166 -10.66 14.63 4.50
C PRO A 166 -10.70 13.73 5.73
N GLY A 167 -11.81 12.99 5.94
CA GLY A 167 -11.93 12.06 7.05
C GLY A 167 -11.11 10.78 6.83
N ILE A 168 -11.13 10.25 5.61
CA ILE A 168 -10.41 9.01 5.24
C ILE A 168 -8.89 9.23 5.26
N LEU A 169 -8.43 10.38 4.76
CA LEU A 169 -7.01 10.69 4.61
C LEU A 169 -6.40 11.33 5.86
N ALA A 170 -7.15 11.43 6.96
CA ALA A 170 -6.68 12.03 8.20
C ALA A 170 -5.47 11.28 8.79
N GLY A 171 -4.31 11.93 8.81
CA GLY A 171 -3.05 11.35 9.32
C GLY A 171 -2.43 10.30 8.39
N VAL A 172 -2.89 10.19 7.14
CA VAL A 172 -2.25 9.35 6.13
C VAL A 172 -0.95 10.01 5.67
N ASP A 173 0.12 9.22 5.58
CA ASP A 173 1.45 9.70 5.18
C ASP A 173 1.61 9.73 3.65
N VAL A 174 0.99 8.78 2.95
CA VAL A 174 1.02 8.64 1.48
C VAL A 174 -0.31 8.09 1.00
N VAL A 175 -0.83 8.63 -0.11
CA VAL A 175 -2.01 8.08 -0.79
C VAL A 175 -1.62 7.45 -2.13
N VAL A 176 -2.27 6.35 -2.50
CA VAL A 176 -2.00 5.61 -3.74
C VAL A 176 -3.27 5.55 -4.58
N ASP A 177 -3.11 5.88 -5.86
CA ASP A 177 -4.15 5.81 -6.88
C ASP A 177 -4.24 4.40 -7.47
N GLY A 178 -5.35 3.71 -7.22
CA GLY A 178 -5.74 2.46 -7.86
C GLY A 178 -7.04 2.58 -8.66
N LEU A 179 -7.43 3.80 -9.04
CA LEU A 179 -8.68 4.12 -9.74
C LEU A 179 -8.55 3.87 -11.24
N ASP A 180 -9.68 3.73 -11.93
CA ASP A 180 -9.79 3.41 -13.36
C ASP A 180 -10.31 4.58 -14.22
N ASN A 181 -10.67 5.72 -13.61
CA ASN A 181 -11.21 6.87 -14.34
C ASN A 181 -10.52 8.17 -13.95
N ILE A 182 -10.28 9.03 -14.94
CA ILE A 182 -9.49 10.26 -14.78
C ILE A 182 -10.17 11.24 -13.80
N GLN A 183 -11.50 11.30 -13.77
CA GLN A 183 -12.23 12.25 -12.91
C GLN A 183 -11.97 11.98 -11.42
N ASP A 184 -12.10 10.73 -10.99
CA ASP A 184 -11.87 10.34 -9.61
C ASP A 184 -10.39 10.52 -9.23
N ARG A 185 -9.46 10.26 -10.18
CA ARG A 185 -8.02 10.51 -9.97
C ARG A 185 -7.74 11.99 -9.68
N LEU A 186 -8.40 12.90 -10.41
CA LEU A 186 -8.26 14.35 -10.17
C LEU A 186 -8.92 14.80 -8.87
N VAL A 187 -10.05 14.20 -8.46
CA VAL A 187 -10.67 14.42 -7.14
C VAL A 187 -9.72 14.00 -6.01
N LEU A 188 -9.10 12.84 -6.15
CA LEU A 188 -8.12 12.32 -5.22
C LEU A 188 -6.89 13.24 -5.12
N GLU A 189 -6.30 13.62 -6.25
CA GLU A 189 -5.15 14.53 -6.29
C GLU A 189 -5.45 15.88 -5.61
N ARG A 190 -6.60 16.50 -5.92
CA ARG A 190 -7.01 17.77 -5.29
C ARG A 190 -7.12 17.62 -3.77
N SER A 191 -7.73 16.55 -3.31
CA SER A 191 -7.91 16.29 -1.87
C SER A 191 -6.57 16.04 -1.17
N ALA A 192 -5.70 15.23 -1.76
CA ALA A 192 -4.34 14.98 -1.27
C ALA A 192 -3.51 16.26 -1.20
N ARG A 193 -3.58 17.10 -2.24
CA ARG A 193 -2.93 18.43 -2.27
C ARG A 193 -3.40 19.33 -1.13
N ASN A 194 -4.72 19.40 -0.89
CA ASN A 194 -5.29 20.22 0.19
C ASN A 194 -4.84 19.75 1.58
N LEU A 195 -4.66 18.44 1.77
CA LEU A 195 -4.20 17.83 3.01
C LEU A 195 -2.67 17.74 3.14
N LYS A 196 -1.93 18.20 2.12
CA LYS A 196 -0.47 18.15 2.05
C LYS A 196 0.09 16.72 2.08
N ILE A 197 -0.62 15.78 1.47
CA ILE A 197 -0.24 14.35 1.38
C ILE A 197 0.30 14.06 -0.03
N PRO A 198 1.46 13.42 -0.19
CA PRO A 198 1.94 12.97 -1.49
C PRO A 198 1.07 11.84 -2.06
N LEU A 199 0.87 11.86 -3.37
CA LEU A 199 0.11 10.89 -4.13
C LEU A 199 1.06 10.06 -5.02
N VAL A 200 0.92 8.74 -4.98
CA VAL A 200 1.57 7.81 -5.91
C VAL A 200 0.54 7.38 -6.95
N HIS A 201 0.71 7.86 -8.18
CA HIS A 201 -0.19 7.59 -9.29
C HIS A 201 0.29 6.39 -10.11
N GLY A 202 -0.66 5.55 -10.54
CA GLY A 202 -0.46 4.50 -11.52
C GLY A 202 -1.67 4.37 -12.45
N ALA A 203 -1.41 4.05 -13.70
CA ALA A 203 -2.44 3.76 -14.70
C ALA A 203 -1.95 2.65 -15.65
N ILE A 204 -2.88 1.87 -16.20
CA ILE A 204 -2.55 0.71 -17.03
C ILE A 204 -3.55 0.60 -18.17
N ALA A 205 -3.13 0.12 -19.34
CA ALA A 205 -4.02 -0.25 -20.42
C ALA A 205 -3.31 -1.26 -21.34
N GLY A 206 -3.88 -2.46 -21.54
CA GLY A 206 -3.18 -3.51 -22.28
C GLY A 206 -1.82 -3.86 -21.66
N PHE A 207 -0.77 -3.81 -22.47
CA PHE A 207 0.63 -4.00 -22.05
C PHE A 207 1.38 -2.69 -21.84
N ASP A 208 0.67 -1.57 -21.67
CA ASP A 208 1.23 -0.28 -21.28
C ASP A 208 0.88 0.10 -19.84
N GLY A 209 1.86 0.67 -19.14
CA GLY A 209 1.76 1.13 -17.77
C GLY A 209 2.38 2.51 -17.59
N GLN A 210 1.79 3.31 -16.71
CA GLN A 210 2.26 4.65 -16.36
C GLN A 210 2.39 4.78 -14.85
N LEU A 211 3.42 5.50 -14.40
CA LEU A 211 3.64 5.78 -12.98
C LEU A 211 4.23 7.18 -12.80
N MET A 212 3.76 7.89 -11.78
CA MET A 212 4.39 9.13 -11.30
C MET A 212 4.11 9.35 -9.81
N THR A 213 4.96 10.13 -9.16
CA THR A 213 4.72 10.62 -7.80
C THR A 213 4.42 12.11 -7.84
N VAL A 214 3.37 12.53 -7.15
CA VAL A 214 2.87 13.90 -7.09
C VAL A 214 2.94 14.40 -5.66
N PHE A 215 3.72 15.45 -5.43
CA PHE A 215 3.72 16.18 -4.17
C PHE A 215 2.72 17.33 -4.23
N PRO A 216 2.28 17.86 -3.07
CA PRO A 216 1.24 18.90 -3.02
C PRO A 216 1.49 20.13 -3.91
N ASP A 217 2.75 20.54 -4.04
CA ASP A 217 3.14 21.74 -4.78
C ASP A 217 3.47 21.46 -6.26
N ASP A 218 3.36 20.21 -6.72
CA ASP A 218 3.59 19.84 -8.11
C ASP A 218 2.37 20.18 -8.99
N ARG A 219 2.61 20.30 -10.30
CA ARG A 219 1.54 20.48 -11.30
C ARG A 219 0.51 19.35 -11.27
N GLY A 220 0.96 18.13 -10.98
CA GLY A 220 0.11 16.94 -10.83
C GLY A 220 -0.35 16.31 -12.14
N LEU A 221 -1.45 15.57 -12.09
CA LEU A 221 -1.92 14.71 -13.19
C LEU A 221 -2.38 15.50 -14.42
N ILE A 222 -2.65 16.80 -14.26
CA ILE A 222 -2.94 17.71 -15.38
C ILE A 222 -1.80 17.75 -16.41
N ALA A 223 -0.55 17.49 -15.99
CA ALA A 223 0.59 17.44 -16.90
C ALA A 223 0.58 16.22 -17.83
N VAL A 224 -0.19 15.18 -17.47
CA VAL A 224 -0.34 13.93 -18.23
C VAL A 224 -1.65 13.90 -19.00
N TYR A 225 -2.77 14.21 -18.34
CA TYR A 225 -4.11 14.09 -18.94
C TYR A 225 -4.63 15.38 -19.58
N GLY A 226 -4.00 16.52 -19.31
CA GLY A 226 -4.53 17.82 -19.71
C GLY A 226 -5.82 18.20 -18.93
N PRO A 227 -6.40 19.38 -19.24
CA PRO A 227 -7.64 19.82 -18.63
C PRO A 227 -8.82 18.93 -19.05
N VAL A 228 -9.51 18.36 -18.08
CA VAL A 228 -10.70 17.55 -18.33
C VAL A 228 -11.93 18.45 -18.27
N GLU A 229 -12.67 18.55 -19.38
CA GLU A 229 -13.93 19.29 -19.42
C GLU A 229 -15.00 18.58 -18.57
N ARG A 230 -15.69 19.35 -17.72
CA ARG A 230 -16.82 18.84 -16.94
C ARG A 230 -17.94 18.43 -17.90
N GLY A 231 -18.29 17.14 -17.91
CA GLY A 231 -19.39 16.60 -18.73
C GLY A 231 -19.00 16.08 -20.11
N GLY A 232 -17.70 15.99 -20.43
CA GLY A 232 -17.24 15.19 -21.57
C GLY A 232 -17.69 13.74 -21.39
N LYS A 233 -18.33 13.15 -22.41
CA LYS A 233 -18.66 11.72 -22.41
C LYS A 233 -17.37 10.94 -22.15
N ASP A 234 -17.39 10.03 -21.18
CA ASP A 234 -16.34 9.03 -21.01
C ASP A 234 -16.14 8.35 -22.37
N GLN A 235 -15.08 8.73 -23.08
CA GLN A 235 -14.53 7.87 -24.11
C GLN A 235 -14.16 6.61 -23.36
N ARG A 236 -14.70 5.45 -23.77
CA ARG A 236 -14.43 4.15 -23.11
C ARG A 236 -12.97 4.13 -22.66
N SER A 237 -12.73 3.92 -21.37
CA SER A 237 -11.36 3.99 -20.85
C SER A 237 -10.46 3.08 -21.70
N PRO A 238 -9.20 3.44 -21.95
CA PRO A 238 -8.29 2.60 -22.73
C PRO A 238 -8.27 1.13 -22.22
N GLU A 239 -8.47 0.94 -20.92
CA GLU A 239 -8.64 -0.36 -20.26
C GLU A 239 -9.86 -1.14 -20.76
N ALA A 240 -10.99 -0.46 -21.00
CA ALA A 240 -12.22 -1.06 -21.51
C ALA A 240 -12.11 -1.48 -22.99
N VAL A 241 -11.18 -0.88 -23.75
CA VAL A 241 -10.95 -1.18 -25.16
C VAL A 241 -9.85 -2.25 -25.34
N MET A 242 -8.74 -2.12 -24.62
CA MET A 242 -7.58 -3.02 -24.76
C MET A 242 -7.60 -4.19 -23.78
N GLY A 243 -8.46 -4.15 -22.77
CA GLY A 243 -8.41 -5.06 -21.64
C GLY A 243 -7.18 -4.80 -20.75
N VAL A 244 -7.07 -5.57 -19.68
CA VAL A 244 -5.97 -5.47 -18.72
C VAL A 244 -5.47 -6.89 -18.39
N PRO A 245 -4.38 -7.35 -19.05
CA PRO A 245 -3.72 -8.61 -18.72
C PRO A 245 -3.25 -8.62 -17.26
N ALA A 246 -3.31 -9.77 -16.59
CA ALA A 246 -2.97 -9.92 -15.17
C ALA A 246 -1.56 -9.42 -14.78
N LEU A 247 -0.62 -9.47 -15.74
CA LEU A 247 0.78 -9.11 -15.52
C LEU A 247 0.99 -7.62 -15.29
N MET A 248 0.26 -6.79 -16.03
CA MET A 248 0.47 -5.34 -16.03
C MET A 248 0.10 -4.67 -14.69
N PRO A 249 -1.07 -4.93 -14.08
CA PRO A 249 -1.38 -4.42 -12.76
C PRO A 249 -0.31 -4.78 -11.71
N CYS A 250 0.20 -6.02 -11.75
CA CYS A 250 1.23 -6.46 -10.81
C CYS A 250 2.54 -5.68 -10.96
N LEU A 251 2.97 -5.44 -12.21
CA LEU A 251 4.20 -4.68 -12.49
C LEU A 251 4.10 -3.22 -12.06
N VAL A 252 3.02 -2.52 -12.45
CA VAL A 252 2.84 -1.11 -12.06
C VAL A 252 2.61 -0.98 -10.56
N ALA A 253 1.86 -1.89 -9.94
CA ALA A 253 1.68 -1.92 -8.48
C ALA A 253 3.02 -2.10 -7.73
N THR A 254 3.95 -2.88 -8.30
CA THR A 254 5.31 -3.04 -7.74
C THR A 254 6.05 -1.71 -7.73
N PHE A 255 5.98 -0.94 -8.81
CA PHE A 255 6.54 0.41 -8.86
C PHE A 255 5.83 1.37 -7.89
N GLN A 256 4.49 1.31 -7.79
CA GLN A 256 3.73 2.13 -6.82
C GLN A 256 4.15 1.83 -5.39
N ALA A 257 4.22 0.55 -4.99
CA ALA A 257 4.66 0.15 -3.67
C ALA A 257 6.09 0.63 -3.37
N MET A 258 6.98 0.61 -4.38
CA MET A 258 8.33 1.13 -4.24
C MET A 258 8.35 2.66 -4.06
N GLU A 259 7.54 3.44 -4.77
CA GLU A 259 7.42 4.89 -4.52
C GLU A 259 6.94 5.18 -3.10
N VAL A 260 5.94 4.43 -2.61
CA VAL A 260 5.47 4.55 -1.22
C VAL A 260 6.62 4.32 -0.25
N LEU A 261 7.41 3.25 -0.43
CA LEU A 261 8.59 3.00 0.41
C LEU A 261 9.62 4.13 0.35
N LYS A 262 9.90 4.66 -0.84
CA LYS A 262 10.87 5.76 -1.01
C LYS A 262 10.42 7.02 -0.27
N ILE A 263 9.13 7.36 -0.35
CA ILE A 263 8.54 8.49 0.37
C ILE A 263 8.64 8.25 1.88
N LEU A 264 8.16 7.09 2.35
CA LEU A 264 8.10 6.76 3.76
C LEU A 264 9.47 6.60 4.39
N LEU A 265 10.50 6.18 3.66
CA LEU A 265 11.86 6.03 4.17
C LEU A 265 12.74 7.25 3.88
N GLY A 266 12.33 8.14 2.98
CA GLY A 266 13.12 9.31 2.58
C GLY A 266 14.43 8.93 1.86
N ARG A 267 14.44 7.84 1.08
CA ARG A 267 15.62 7.39 0.32
C ARG A 267 15.25 6.89 -1.07
N GLY A 268 16.25 6.85 -1.96
CA GLY A 268 16.07 6.52 -3.38
C GLY A 268 15.72 7.75 -4.22
N THR A 269 15.48 7.54 -5.52
CA THR A 269 15.09 8.62 -6.45
C THR A 269 13.62 8.50 -6.79
N LEU A 270 12.80 9.44 -6.35
CA LEU A 270 11.36 9.46 -6.63
C LEU A 270 11.06 9.73 -8.10
N LEU A 271 9.93 9.22 -8.59
CA LEU A 271 9.37 9.57 -9.90
C LEU A 271 8.55 10.87 -9.82
N ARG A 272 9.10 11.88 -9.12
CA ARG A 272 8.51 13.22 -9.00
C ARG A 272 8.83 14.04 -10.26
N ASN A 273 7.84 14.75 -10.81
CA ASN A 273 7.97 15.49 -12.07
C ASN A 273 8.53 14.63 -13.22
N THR A 274 8.27 13.32 -13.19
CA THR A 274 8.72 12.36 -14.20
C THR A 274 7.63 11.32 -14.39
N LEU A 275 7.17 11.14 -15.63
CA LEU A 275 6.33 10.04 -16.01
C LEU A 275 7.20 8.84 -16.36
N LEU A 276 7.08 7.75 -15.61
CA LEU A 276 7.59 6.46 -16.03
C LEU A 276 6.55 5.81 -16.95
N HIS A 277 6.98 5.37 -18.12
CA HIS A 277 6.20 4.54 -19.03
C HIS A 277 6.81 3.15 -19.10
N VAL A 278 5.98 2.12 -19.04
CA VAL A 278 6.40 0.72 -19.14
C VAL A 278 5.61 0.06 -20.27
N GLY A 279 6.30 -0.35 -21.33
CA GLY A 279 5.75 -1.19 -22.39
C GLY A 279 6.20 -2.63 -22.15
N LEU A 280 5.34 -3.45 -21.54
CA LEU A 280 5.71 -4.77 -21.03
C LEU A 280 5.96 -5.79 -22.15
N ASP A 281 5.21 -5.72 -23.24
CA ASP A 281 5.37 -6.58 -24.41
C ASP A 281 6.70 -6.32 -25.15
N ALA A 282 7.15 -5.06 -25.17
CA ALA A 282 8.45 -4.66 -25.70
C ALA A 282 9.60 -4.79 -24.69
N GLY A 283 9.30 -4.97 -23.40
CA GLY A 283 10.30 -4.97 -22.32
C GLY A 283 10.92 -3.59 -22.06
N GLU A 284 10.21 -2.52 -22.39
CA GLU A 284 10.72 -1.15 -22.32
C GLU A 284 10.30 -0.43 -21.05
N VAL A 285 11.23 0.37 -20.50
CA VAL A 285 11.00 1.25 -19.35
C VAL A 285 11.57 2.63 -19.66
N ASN A 286 10.71 3.57 -20.01
CA ASN A 286 11.05 4.91 -20.47
C ASN A 286 10.70 5.96 -19.41
N ARG A 287 11.49 7.04 -19.32
CA ARG A 287 11.26 8.15 -18.38
C ARG A 287 11.09 9.45 -19.13
N PHE A 288 9.98 10.15 -18.88
CA PHE A 288 9.66 11.43 -19.51
C PHE A 288 9.56 12.53 -18.44
N PRO A 289 10.48 13.51 -18.42
CA PRO A 289 10.38 14.65 -17.51
C PRO A 289 9.13 15.48 -17.79
N LEU A 290 8.44 15.89 -16.72
CA LEU A 290 7.23 16.71 -16.75
C LEU A 290 7.55 18.11 -16.23
N GLY A 291 8.24 18.90 -17.07
CA GLY A 291 8.44 20.36 -16.99
C GLY A 291 8.48 21.00 -15.60
#